data_AF-A0A1V9YBW7-F1
#
_entry.id   AF-A0A1V9YBW7-F1
#
_cell.length_a   1.000
_cell.length_b   1.000
_cell.length_c   1.000
_cell.angle_alpha   90.00
_cell.angle_beta   90.00
_cell.angle_gamma   90.00
#
_symmetry.space_group_name_H-M   'P 1'
#
loop_
_entity.id
_entity.type
_entity.pdbx_description
1 polymer ?
#
loop_
_entity_poly.entity_id
_entity_poly.type
_entity_poly.pdbx_seq_one_letter_code
_entity_poly.pdbx_strand_id
1 'polypeptide(L)'
;MQPDLALDQRGDGMYSGTFRWTEHKKFPTLPARSGWSPDAEPLARGWQGYLEACHKTSLVTQAAADPSFLDALSFPMTFVYATKLLKAEETWGHRLTIVVVGATVKAEQRIWAQTDYWAEIAAFYPHRTIDLWFVGPEVAPQTTTTLTTGVTVHAYRGTAGAFLASHQTLDVQSTVIIGYNTGFGNFVESGRHDLLWSWLPDLYAITASGMLAIFACANDYADMNGEFAVHSRILGSNVAYLPRDNPFSAASHLHEDGKRDSAWSRANSFLYAVQGVDLKRRRHLRQQDVSTLLELLEADSDLHLVDRLGRHFFRGTVLSREQATKFNLLQRLNVSTKAPTAPVATILESLPIASTEQTTSRGKSGEVNRPKSPQKPTQLRPPATAPPSKAPIHSAEEDVMRMDASSDPKPAQSKQPPSEVTPSYEIVSDMANTKMSISIHTPELVSVKDMILEVSSIALMFAVPGRYHLELQLPWPVDNSSTNPKYSKRAHTLTVSLLAPTA
;
A
#
# COMPACT_ATOMS: atom_id res chain seq x y z
N MET A 1 1.63 -31.62 15.98
CA MET A 1 2.54 -30.57 16.44
C MET A 1 2.38 -29.40 15.47
N GLN A 2 2.11 -28.19 15.96
CA GLN A 2 2.20 -27.01 15.10
C GLN A 2 3.68 -26.63 14.94
N PRO A 3 4.11 -26.10 13.79
CA PRO A 3 5.41 -25.45 13.71
C PRO A 3 5.32 -24.12 14.47
N ASP A 4 6.13 -23.94 15.50
CA ASP A 4 6.29 -22.64 16.13
C ASP A 4 6.85 -21.65 15.10
N LEU A 5 6.07 -20.62 14.78
CA LEU A 5 6.54 -19.45 14.06
C LEU A 5 7.48 -18.66 14.97
N ALA A 6 8.73 -19.10 15.02
CA ALA A 6 9.84 -18.44 15.69
C ALA A 6 10.18 -17.12 14.97
N LEU A 7 9.31 -16.12 15.14
CA LEU A 7 9.60 -14.72 14.83
C LEU A 7 10.90 -14.32 15.52
N ASP A 8 11.82 -13.72 14.76
CA ASP A 8 13.18 -13.46 15.24
C ASP A 8 13.16 -12.59 16.50
N GLN A 9 13.93 -13.01 17.51
CA GLN A 9 14.09 -12.29 18.78
C GLN A 9 14.97 -11.04 18.64
N ARG A 10 15.59 -10.82 17.46
CA ARG A 10 16.37 -9.62 17.14
C ARG A 10 15.47 -8.39 16.99
N GLY A 11 15.26 -7.69 18.10
CA GLY A 11 14.66 -6.35 18.13
C GLY A 11 15.62 -5.25 17.65
N ASP A 12 16.15 -5.36 16.43
CA ASP A 12 17.08 -4.38 15.85
C ASP A 12 16.40 -3.14 15.20
N GLY A 13 15.09 -3.23 14.95
CA GLY A 13 14.27 -2.16 14.38
C GLY A 13 14.08 -2.23 12.86
N MET A 14 14.60 -3.25 12.17
CA MET A 14 14.66 -3.35 10.71
C MET A 14 13.34 -3.75 10.01
N TYR A 15 12.18 -3.54 10.65
CA TYR A 15 10.87 -3.87 10.08
C TYR A 15 10.16 -2.62 9.56
N SER A 16 10.06 -2.48 8.23
CA SER A 16 9.13 -1.55 7.59
C SER A 16 7.67 -1.92 7.91
N GLY A 17 6.82 -0.91 8.09
CA GLY A 17 5.44 -1.07 8.58
C GLY A 17 5.21 -0.27 9.86
N THR A 18 5.31 -0.90 11.03
CA THR A 18 5.21 -0.25 12.35
C THR A 18 6.55 0.31 12.85
N PHE A 19 6.61 1.60 13.17
CA PHE A 19 7.78 2.20 13.84
C PHE A 19 8.06 1.54 15.19
N ARG A 20 9.25 0.93 15.32
CA ARG A 20 9.74 0.34 16.58
C ARG A 20 10.85 1.21 17.14
N TRP A 21 10.49 2.30 17.82
CA TRP A 21 11.45 3.15 18.54
C TRP A 21 12.22 2.33 19.59
N THR A 22 13.47 2.70 19.89
CA THR A 22 14.26 2.01 20.93
C THR A 22 13.54 1.99 22.27
N GLU A 23 13.72 0.96 23.11
CA GLU A 23 12.99 0.81 24.38
C GLU A 23 13.19 1.99 25.34
N HIS A 24 14.35 2.67 25.24
CA HIS A 24 14.70 3.85 26.02
C HIS A 24 14.07 5.15 25.51
N LYS A 25 13.44 5.16 24.33
CA LYS A 25 12.75 6.33 23.80
C LYS A 25 11.58 6.71 24.71
N LYS A 26 11.68 7.89 25.32
CA LYS A 26 10.59 8.59 25.99
C LYS A 26 9.89 9.51 25.00
N PHE A 27 8.56 9.57 25.08
CA PHE A 27 7.76 10.53 24.33
C PHE A 27 7.48 11.78 25.19
N PRO A 28 7.31 12.97 24.58
CA PRO A 28 6.86 14.16 25.30
C PRO A 28 5.44 13.97 25.87
N THR A 29 5.16 14.52 27.05
CA THR A 29 3.79 14.51 27.64
C THR A 29 2.88 15.52 26.94
N LEU A 30 1.57 15.28 26.91
CA LEU A 30 0.61 16.28 26.42
C LEU A 30 0.38 17.39 27.46
N PRO A 31 0.38 18.67 27.06
CA PRO A 31 -0.14 19.75 27.89
C PRO A 31 -1.66 19.69 27.96
N ALA A 32 -2.25 20.17 29.06
CA ALA A 32 -3.70 20.15 29.26
C ALA A 32 -4.46 20.82 28.11
N ARG A 33 -5.57 20.20 27.68
CA ARG A 33 -6.36 20.68 26.53
C ARG A 33 -6.99 22.05 26.75
N SER A 34 -7.17 22.80 25.65
CA SER A 34 -7.66 24.20 25.62
C SER A 34 -9.08 24.37 26.15
N GLY A 35 -9.84 23.28 26.21
CA GLY A 35 -11.21 23.17 26.67
C GLY A 35 -11.76 21.82 26.19
N TRP A 36 -13.08 21.68 26.18
CA TRP A 36 -13.72 20.64 25.37
C TRP A 36 -13.89 21.20 23.96
N SER A 37 -13.35 20.52 22.95
CA SER A 37 -13.59 20.86 21.54
C SER A 37 -14.35 19.72 20.87
N PRO A 38 -15.68 19.85 20.67
CA PRO A 38 -16.45 18.86 19.91
C PRO A 38 -16.19 18.97 18.39
N ASP A 39 -15.65 20.11 17.94
CA ASP A 39 -15.52 20.45 16.53
C ASP A 39 -14.41 19.65 15.82
N ALA A 40 -14.76 19.18 14.62
CA ALA A 40 -13.82 18.53 13.70
C ALA A 40 -13.01 19.52 12.85
N GLU A 41 -13.19 20.84 13.01
CA GLU A 41 -12.45 21.87 12.25
C GLU A 41 -10.91 21.71 12.36
N PRO A 42 -10.31 21.51 13.56
CA PRO A 42 -8.87 21.30 13.67
C PRO A 42 -8.40 20.02 12.96
N LEU A 43 -9.30 19.01 12.85
CA LEU A 43 -9.01 17.73 12.21
C LEU A 43 -9.04 17.82 10.68
N ALA A 44 -9.88 18.70 10.12
CA ALA A 44 -9.91 18.99 8.68
C ALA A 44 -8.60 19.65 8.19
N ARG A 45 -7.90 20.37 9.07
CA ARG A 45 -6.54 20.91 8.86
C ARG A 45 -5.41 19.95 9.30
N GLY A 46 -5.73 18.69 9.61
CA GLY A 46 -4.76 17.65 9.94
C GLY A 46 -3.87 17.97 11.13
N TRP A 47 -2.61 17.52 11.07
CA TRP A 47 -1.62 17.86 12.09
C TRP A 47 -1.53 19.36 12.38
N GLN A 48 -1.58 20.24 11.37
CA GLN A 48 -1.45 21.68 11.62
C GLN A 48 -2.58 22.19 12.52
N GLY A 49 -3.85 21.93 12.16
CA GLY A 49 -4.98 22.37 12.96
C GLY A 49 -4.99 21.77 14.37
N TYR A 50 -4.71 20.47 14.49
CA TYR A 50 -4.60 19.81 15.79
C TYR A 50 -3.53 20.43 16.69
N LEU A 51 -2.30 20.61 16.18
CA LEU A 51 -1.17 21.13 16.94
C LEU A 51 -1.33 22.61 17.30
N GLU A 52 -2.09 23.38 16.51
CA GLU A 52 -2.39 24.79 16.78
C GLU A 52 -3.51 24.98 17.81
N ALA A 53 -4.58 24.17 17.78
CA ALA A 53 -5.86 24.51 18.44
C ALA A 53 -6.29 23.59 19.60
N CYS A 54 -5.88 22.31 19.62
CA CYS A 54 -6.47 21.32 20.55
C CYS A 54 -5.99 21.42 22.01
N HIS A 55 -4.91 22.17 22.27
CA HIS A 55 -4.29 22.30 23.59
C HIS A 55 -4.12 23.76 24.03
N LYS A 56 -3.95 24.01 25.35
CA LYS A 56 -3.75 25.37 25.91
C LYS A 56 -2.51 26.08 25.38
N THR A 57 -1.57 25.32 24.85
CA THR A 57 -0.31 25.78 24.27
C THR A 57 -0.13 25.08 22.93
N SER A 58 0.28 25.82 21.90
CA SER A 58 0.58 25.24 20.58
C SER A 58 1.65 24.15 20.71
N LEU A 59 1.36 22.98 20.14
CA LEU A 59 2.24 21.82 20.11
C LEU A 59 3.27 21.89 18.97
N VAL A 60 3.20 22.90 18.09
CA VAL A 60 4.04 22.98 16.89
C VAL A 60 5.53 23.00 17.25
N THR A 61 5.93 23.73 18.29
CA THR A 61 7.33 23.74 18.78
C THR A 61 7.75 22.39 19.37
N GLN A 62 6.85 21.67 20.04
CA GLN A 62 7.09 20.35 20.64
C GLN A 62 7.25 19.28 19.55
N ALA A 63 6.38 19.29 18.54
CA ALA A 63 6.47 18.44 17.36
C ALA A 63 7.70 18.72 16.50
N ALA A 64 8.12 19.98 16.37
CA ALA A 64 9.34 20.37 15.65
C ALA A 64 10.62 19.94 16.39
N ALA A 65 10.61 19.96 17.73
CA ALA A 65 11.75 19.53 18.55
C ALA A 65 11.89 18.00 18.65
N ASP A 66 10.78 17.26 18.61
CA ASP A 66 10.76 15.80 18.67
C ASP A 66 9.64 15.21 17.78
N PRO A 67 9.86 15.05 16.45
CA PRO A 67 8.83 14.59 15.52
C PRO A 67 8.20 13.24 15.85
N SER A 68 8.87 12.39 16.63
CA SER A 68 8.30 11.11 17.08
C SER A 68 7.11 11.25 18.03
N PHE A 69 6.89 12.45 18.57
CA PHE A 69 5.64 12.88 19.17
C PHE A 69 4.43 12.61 18.25
N LEU A 70 4.56 12.92 16.95
CA LEU A 70 3.52 12.71 15.94
C LEU A 70 3.38 11.23 15.55
N ASP A 71 4.47 10.47 15.51
CA ASP A 71 4.41 9.02 15.25
C ASP A 71 3.53 8.32 16.28
N ALA A 72 3.70 8.65 17.57
CA ALA A 72 2.94 8.04 18.65
C ALA A 72 1.51 8.61 18.78
N LEU A 73 1.29 9.90 18.47
CA LEU A 73 -0.08 10.46 18.38
C LEU A 73 -0.85 9.96 17.15
N SER A 74 -0.16 9.49 16.10
CA SER A 74 -0.81 9.07 14.85
C SER A 74 -1.86 7.98 15.08
N PHE A 75 -1.67 7.10 16.08
CA PHE A 75 -2.62 6.04 16.42
C PHE A 75 -3.99 6.61 16.86
N PRO A 76 -4.15 7.26 18.04
CA PRO A 76 -5.46 7.79 18.45
C PRO A 76 -6.00 8.86 17.49
N MET A 77 -5.14 9.69 16.88
CA MET A 77 -5.61 10.75 15.99
C MET A 77 -6.13 10.24 14.64
N THR A 78 -5.56 9.16 14.10
CA THR A 78 -6.12 8.50 12.91
C THR A 78 -7.51 7.91 13.21
N PHE A 79 -7.68 7.28 14.38
CA PHE A 79 -9.00 6.78 14.81
C PHE A 79 -10.03 7.92 14.89
N VAL A 80 -9.70 9.01 15.59
CA VAL A 80 -10.59 10.18 15.77
C VAL A 80 -10.95 10.79 14.41
N TYR A 81 -9.95 11.07 13.57
CA TYR A 81 -10.18 11.65 12.24
C TYR A 81 -11.10 10.77 11.37
N ALA A 82 -10.81 9.47 11.27
CA ALA A 82 -11.57 8.53 10.47
C ALA A 82 -13.04 8.42 10.94
N THR A 83 -13.25 8.38 12.26
CA THR A 83 -14.60 8.24 12.85
C THR A 83 -15.43 9.53 12.80
N LYS A 84 -14.81 10.71 12.97
CA LYS A 84 -15.47 12.01 12.70
C LYS A 84 -15.81 12.18 11.22
N LEU A 85 -14.87 11.89 10.32
CA LEU A 85 -15.05 12.02 8.86
C LEU A 85 -16.19 11.13 8.33
N LEU A 86 -16.34 9.92 8.88
CA LEU A 86 -17.40 8.99 8.54
C LEU A 86 -18.69 9.17 9.34
N LYS A 87 -18.79 10.20 10.20
CA LYS A 87 -19.93 10.46 11.09
C LYS A 87 -20.33 9.25 11.95
N ALA A 88 -19.37 8.37 12.23
CA ALA A 88 -19.63 7.10 12.93
C ALA A 88 -20.21 7.32 14.34
N GLU A 89 -19.88 8.45 14.97
CA GLU A 89 -20.42 8.82 16.28
C GLU A 89 -21.94 9.05 16.31
N GLU A 90 -22.59 9.27 15.17
CA GLU A 90 -24.05 9.44 15.07
C GLU A 90 -24.82 8.15 15.39
N THR A 91 -24.19 6.97 15.22
CA THR A 91 -24.80 5.67 15.55
C THR A 91 -24.37 5.09 16.91
N TRP A 92 -23.52 5.78 17.67
CA TRP A 92 -23.01 5.24 18.94
C TRP A 92 -23.97 5.51 20.11
N GLY A 93 -24.15 4.50 20.97
CA GLY A 93 -24.75 4.65 22.30
C GLY A 93 -23.81 5.33 23.30
N HIS A 94 -24.17 5.36 24.58
CA HIS A 94 -23.29 5.94 25.62
C HIS A 94 -21.93 5.22 25.73
N ARG A 95 -21.86 3.95 25.30
CA ARG A 95 -20.64 3.15 25.24
C ARG A 95 -20.07 3.13 23.82
N LEU A 96 -18.75 3.16 23.70
CA LEU A 96 -17.97 2.97 22.48
C LEU A 96 -16.92 1.89 22.76
N THR A 97 -16.83 0.87 21.92
CA THR A 97 -15.79 -0.16 22.02
C THR A 97 -14.85 -0.07 20.82
N ILE A 98 -13.56 0.08 21.10
CA ILE A 98 -12.50 0.26 20.11
C ILE A 98 -11.61 -0.98 20.14
N VAL A 99 -11.49 -1.68 19.02
CA VAL A 99 -10.76 -2.95 18.91
C VAL A 99 -9.54 -2.73 18.02
N VAL A 100 -8.38 -2.50 18.65
CA VAL A 100 -7.10 -2.31 17.96
C VAL A 100 -6.53 -3.69 17.60
N VAL A 101 -6.64 -4.07 16.32
CA VAL A 101 -6.24 -5.39 15.83
C VAL A 101 -4.81 -5.39 15.27
N GLY A 102 -4.10 -6.49 15.48
CA GLY A 102 -2.66 -6.60 15.16
C GLY A 102 -1.76 -5.93 16.20
N ALA A 103 -2.31 -5.55 17.37
CA ALA A 103 -1.60 -4.79 18.38
C ALA A 103 -0.37 -5.53 18.96
N THR A 104 0.61 -4.76 19.40
CA THR A 104 1.89 -5.24 19.91
C THR A 104 2.34 -4.52 21.18
N VAL A 105 3.13 -5.21 22.02
CA VAL A 105 3.90 -4.60 23.14
C VAL A 105 4.96 -3.60 22.70
N LYS A 106 5.25 -3.48 21.40
CA LYS A 106 6.32 -2.64 20.85
C LYS A 106 5.82 -1.29 20.34
N ALA A 107 4.57 -1.22 19.89
CA ALA A 107 3.93 -0.01 19.38
C ALA A 107 2.66 0.37 20.18
N GLU A 108 1.50 -0.20 19.85
CA GLU A 108 0.18 0.29 20.28
C GLU A 108 0.02 0.24 21.81
N GLN A 109 0.30 -0.93 22.39
CA GLN A 109 0.25 -1.16 23.84
C GLN A 109 1.37 -0.41 24.57
N ARG A 110 2.50 -0.15 23.90
CA ARG A 110 3.60 0.67 24.45
C ARG A 110 3.20 2.14 24.57
N ILE A 111 2.57 2.72 23.54
CA ILE A 111 2.13 4.12 23.58
C ILE A 111 1.11 4.31 24.70
N TRP A 112 0.19 3.37 24.91
CA TRP A 112 -0.68 3.38 26.08
C TRP A 112 0.08 3.22 27.42
N ALA A 113 1.05 2.31 27.51
CA ALA A 113 1.79 2.08 28.75
C ALA A 113 2.81 3.19 29.10
N GLN A 114 3.15 4.08 28.16
CA GLN A 114 4.16 5.13 28.33
C GLN A 114 3.64 6.57 28.17
N THR A 115 2.41 6.77 27.70
CA THR A 115 1.84 8.10 27.41
C THR A 115 0.35 8.18 27.74
N ASP A 116 -0.15 9.40 27.87
CA ASP A 116 -1.57 9.73 28.00
C ASP A 116 -2.30 9.84 26.64
N TYR A 117 -1.63 9.61 25.50
CA TYR A 117 -2.12 9.96 24.17
C TYR A 117 -3.46 9.30 23.79
N TRP A 118 -3.71 8.08 24.24
CA TRP A 118 -4.99 7.39 23.97
C TRP A 118 -6.19 8.07 24.67
N ALA A 119 -5.96 8.95 25.66
CA ALA A 119 -6.99 9.78 26.25
C ALA A 119 -7.49 10.91 25.33
N GLU A 120 -6.77 11.25 24.25
CA GLU A 120 -7.27 12.20 23.23
C GLU A 120 -8.60 11.72 22.62
N ILE A 121 -8.78 10.40 22.48
CA ILE A 121 -10.05 9.82 22.02
C ILE A 121 -11.20 10.22 22.94
N ALA A 122 -11.00 10.18 24.26
CA ALA A 122 -12.01 10.63 25.22
C ALA A 122 -12.25 12.14 25.15
N ALA A 123 -11.23 12.94 24.89
CA ALA A 123 -11.39 14.39 24.75
C ALA A 123 -12.16 14.81 23.48
N PHE A 124 -12.18 13.98 22.43
CA PHE A 124 -13.04 14.17 21.25
C PHE A 124 -14.42 13.48 21.34
N TYR A 125 -14.57 12.51 22.25
CA TYR A 125 -15.83 11.81 22.54
C TYR A 125 -16.24 11.87 24.03
N PRO A 126 -16.29 13.06 24.67
CA PRO A 126 -16.25 13.20 26.13
C PRO A 126 -17.60 12.92 26.85
N HIS A 127 -18.65 12.61 26.08
CA HIS A 127 -19.93 12.11 26.58
C HIS A 127 -20.07 10.57 26.45
N ARG A 128 -18.98 9.86 26.14
CA ARG A 128 -18.96 8.40 25.95
C ARG A 128 -18.10 7.71 27.00
N THR A 129 -18.46 6.49 27.36
CA THR A 129 -17.55 5.54 28.01
C THR A 129 -16.87 4.70 26.94
N ILE A 130 -15.55 4.63 26.97
CA ILE A 130 -14.71 3.99 25.95
C ILE A 130 -14.08 2.72 26.54
N ASP A 131 -14.28 1.58 25.87
CA ASP A 131 -13.43 0.41 26.05
C ASP A 131 -12.38 0.38 24.94
N LEU A 132 -11.10 0.33 25.29
CA LEU A 132 -10.00 0.19 24.33
C LEU A 132 -9.38 -1.20 24.48
N TRP A 133 -9.56 -2.05 23.47
CA TRP A 133 -9.02 -3.40 23.42
C TRP A 133 -7.79 -3.47 22.51
N PHE A 134 -6.64 -3.82 23.08
CA PHE A 134 -5.48 -4.22 22.28
C PHE A 134 -5.54 -5.73 21.99
N VAL A 135 -5.64 -6.10 20.72
CA VAL A 135 -5.86 -7.47 20.24
C VAL A 135 -4.74 -7.89 19.29
N GLY A 136 -3.96 -8.89 19.68
CA GLY A 136 -2.87 -9.41 18.83
C GLY A 136 -2.02 -10.50 19.49
N PRO A 137 -1.21 -11.26 18.72
CA PRO A 137 -0.36 -12.33 19.26
C PRO A 137 0.85 -11.80 20.05
N GLU A 138 1.33 -10.59 19.71
CA GLU A 138 2.39 -9.85 20.42
C GLU A 138 1.85 -8.99 21.59
N VAL A 139 0.57 -9.06 21.95
CA VAL A 139 0.00 -8.35 23.11
C VAL A 139 0.41 -9.03 24.42
N ALA A 140 0.87 -8.26 25.41
CA ALA A 140 1.07 -8.76 26.77
C ALA A 140 -0.28 -8.86 27.50
N PRO A 141 -0.64 -9.99 28.12
CA PRO A 141 -1.81 -10.07 28.97
C PRO A 141 -1.61 -9.17 30.19
N GLN A 142 -2.46 -8.16 30.34
CA GLN A 142 -2.46 -7.23 31.47
C GLN A 142 -3.87 -7.11 32.06
N THR A 143 -3.92 -6.80 33.36
CA THR A 143 -5.16 -6.50 34.07
C THR A 143 -5.85 -5.27 33.48
N THR A 144 -7.18 -5.33 33.40
CA THR A 144 -8.01 -4.20 32.95
C THR A 144 -7.68 -2.95 33.77
N THR A 145 -7.37 -1.84 33.10
CA THR A 145 -6.86 -0.62 33.73
C THR A 145 -7.59 0.61 33.20
N THR A 146 -8.06 1.48 34.09
CA THR A 146 -8.67 2.77 33.70
C THR A 146 -7.54 3.77 33.41
N LEU A 147 -7.49 4.30 32.17
CA LEU A 147 -6.46 5.26 31.75
C LEU A 147 -6.78 6.68 32.24
N THR A 148 -8.04 7.10 32.03
CA THR A 148 -8.61 8.39 32.44
C THR A 148 -10.10 8.20 32.74
N THR A 149 -10.75 9.21 33.31
CA THR A 149 -12.20 9.19 33.54
C THR A 149 -12.96 8.93 32.24
N GLY A 150 -13.54 7.74 32.12
CA GLY A 150 -14.28 7.30 30.93
C GLY A 150 -13.52 6.38 29.96
N VAL A 151 -12.22 6.11 30.15
CA VAL A 151 -11.47 5.15 29.30
C VAL A 151 -11.03 3.93 30.11
N THR A 152 -11.55 2.77 29.76
CA THR A 152 -11.14 1.46 30.29
C THR A 152 -10.33 0.74 29.23
N VAL A 153 -9.15 0.22 29.60
CA VAL A 153 -8.22 -0.44 28.67
C VAL A 153 -8.10 -1.93 29.00
N HIS A 154 -8.13 -2.75 27.95
CA HIS A 154 -8.12 -4.21 28.00
C HIS A 154 -7.08 -4.77 27.02
N ALA A 155 -6.64 -6.00 27.27
CA ALA A 155 -5.65 -6.71 26.45
C ALA A 155 -6.15 -8.14 26.15
N TYR A 156 -6.15 -8.53 24.87
CA TYR A 156 -6.45 -9.88 24.42
C TYR A 156 -5.29 -10.43 23.60
N ARG A 157 -4.61 -11.46 24.11
CA ARG A 157 -3.51 -12.12 23.41
C ARG A 157 -4.05 -13.23 22.51
N GLY A 158 -4.16 -12.95 21.22
CA GLY A 158 -4.70 -13.88 20.22
C GLY A 158 -4.93 -13.20 18.87
N THR A 159 -5.65 -13.87 17.97
CA THR A 159 -6.04 -13.31 16.67
C THR A 159 -7.36 -12.52 16.79
N ALA A 160 -7.63 -11.60 15.86
CA ALA A 160 -8.87 -10.83 15.84
C ALA A 160 -10.12 -11.72 15.62
N GLY A 161 -10.01 -12.77 14.81
CA GLY A 161 -11.06 -13.77 14.64
C GLY A 161 -11.35 -14.54 15.92
N ALA A 162 -10.31 -14.91 16.69
CA ALA A 162 -10.48 -15.55 18.01
C ALA A 162 -11.13 -14.59 19.03
N PHE A 163 -10.75 -13.31 19.02
CA PHE A 163 -11.38 -12.27 19.83
C PHE A 163 -12.87 -12.13 19.49
N LEU A 164 -13.21 -11.89 18.22
CA LEU A 164 -14.61 -11.74 17.77
C LEU A 164 -15.45 -12.99 18.05
N ALA A 165 -14.90 -14.19 17.85
CA ALA A 165 -15.59 -15.46 18.14
C ALA A 165 -15.85 -15.68 19.65
N SER A 166 -15.06 -15.07 20.53
CA SER A 166 -15.25 -15.12 22.00
C SER A 166 -16.06 -13.95 22.56
N HIS A 167 -16.20 -12.85 21.82
CA HIS A 167 -16.91 -11.62 22.24
C HIS A 167 -18.15 -11.36 21.37
N GLN A 168 -18.99 -12.38 21.19
CA GLN A 168 -20.20 -12.34 20.35
C GLN A 168 -21.29 -11.35 20.83
N THR A 169 -21.11 -10.76 22.01
CA THR A 169 -21.99 -9.74 22.62
C THR A 169 -21.57 -8.30 22.31
N LEU A 170 -20.52 -8.09 21.52
CA LEU A 170 -20.13 -6.76 21.02
C LEU A 170 -21.22 -6.19 20.11
N ASP A 171 -21.72 -4.99 20.41
CA ASP A 171 -22.66 -4.30 19.55
C ASP A 171 -21.98 -3.85 18.24
N VAL A 172 -22.60 -4.17 17.10
CA VAL A 172 -22.12 -3.85 15.77
C VAL A 172 -22.20 -2.35 15.47
N GLN A 173 -23.10 -1.60 16.14
CA GLN A 173 -23.24 -0.15 15.94
C GLN A 173 -22.21 0.65 16.75
N SER A 174 -21.94 0.26 18.00
CA SER A 174 -21.00 0.92 18.90
C SER A 174 -19.59 0.31 18.97
N THR A 175 -19.27 -0.70 18.14
CA THR A 175 -17.92 -1.29 18.06
C THR A 175 -17.23 -0.87 16.76
N VAL A 176 -16.00 -0.36 16.89
CA VAL A 176 -15.14 0.01 15.76
C VAL A 176 -13.83 -0.75 15.86
N ILE A 177 -13.48 -1.45 14.79
CA ILE A 177 -12.21 -2.16 14.63
C ILE A 177 -11.21 -1.22 13.96
N ILE A 178 -9.95 -1.21 14.41
CA ILE A 178 -8.88 -0.47 13.73
C ILE A 178 -7.57 -1.25 13.67
N GLY A 179 -7.00 -1.37 12.46
CA GLY A 179 -5.66 -1.92 12.22
C GLY A 179 -4.67 -0.84 11.79
N TYR A 180 -3.46 -0.85 12.36
CA TYR A 180 -2.40 0.10 12.05
C TYR A 180 -1.21 -0.61 11.42
N ASN A 181 -0.85 -0.25 10.19
CA ASN A 181 0.26 -0.78 9.39
C ASN A 181 0.23 -2.31 9.33
N THR A 182 -0.94 -2.85 9.01
CA THR A 182 -1.25 -4.28 9.06
C THR A 182 -0.40 -5.12 8.10
N GLY A 183 0.04 -4.53 6.98
CA GLY A 183 1.12 -5.04 6.13
C GLY A 183 0.75 -6.25 5.28
N PHE A 184 -0.52 -6.63 5.23
CA PHE A 184 -0.96 -7.81 4.47
C PHE A 184 -1.05 -7.55 2.96
N GLY A 185 -0.68 -6.35 2.50
CA GLY A 185 -0.54 -6.01 1.07
C GLY A 185 0.87 -6.18 0.51
N ASN A 186 1.90 -6.23 1.37
CA ASN A 186 3.33 -6.23 1.00
C ASN A 186 3.75 -7.32 0.00
N PHE A 187 2.94 -8.38 -0.16
CA PHE A 187 3.15 -9.43 -1.17
C PHE A 187 3.23 -8.88 -2.60
N VAL A 188 2.66 -7.70 -2.89
CA VAL A 188 2.67 -7.07 -4.22
C VAL A 188 4.08 -6.65 -4.70
N GLU A 189 4.95 -6.10 -3.84
CA GLU A 189 6.36 -5.84 -4.22
C GLU A 189 7.30 -6.95 -3.72
N SER A 190 7.07 -7.56 -2.56
CA SER A 190 7.99 -8.55 -2.00
C SER A 190 7.80 -9.98 -2.50
N GLY A 191 6.66 -10.32 -3.11
CA GLY A 191 6.29 -11.69 -3.49
C GLY A 191 6.05 -12.65 -2.30
N ARG A 192 6.16 -12.19 -1.05
CA ARG A 192 6.01 -13.00 0.16
C ARG A 192 4.59 -12.88 0.69
N HIS A 193 3.89 -14.01 0.73
CA HIS A 193 2.46 -14.05 1.03
C HIS A 193 2.16 -14.44 2.49
N ASP A 194 3.18 -14.75 3.30
CA ASP A 194 3.02 -15.33 4.65
C ASP A 194 2.21 -14.44 5.60
N LEU A 195 2.42 -13.12 5.53
CA LEU A 195 1.67 -12.14 6.31
C LEU A 195 0.22 -11.98 5.83
N LEU A 196 -0.04 -12.13 4.52
CA LEU A 196 -1.42 -12.22 4.03
C LEU A 196 -2.10 -13.50 4.55
N TRP A 197 -1.42 -14.65 4.49
CA TRP A 197 -2.01 -15.92 4.93
C TRP A 197 -2.25 -16.00 6.45
N SER A 198 -1.50 -15.27 7.27
CA SER A 198 -1.78 -15.16 8.71
C SER A 198 -2.94 -14.20 9.02
N TRP A 199 -3.07 -13.08 8.29
CA TRP A 199 -4.19 -12.14 8.45
C TRP A 199 -5.51 -12.63 7.83
N LEU A 200 -5.49 -13.39 6.74
CA LEU A 200 -6.69 -13.70 5.94
C LEU A 200 -7.87 -14.31 6.74
N PRO A 201 -7.67 -15.24 7.70
CA PRO A 201 -8.76 -15.74 8.56
C PRO A 201 -9.39 -14.64 9.43
N ASP A 202 -8.57 -13.74 9.98
CA ASP A 202 -9.02 -12.60 10.78
C ASP A 202 -9.77 -11.59 9.91
N LEU A 203 -9.27 -11.28 8.71
CA LEU A 203 -9.93 -10.37 7.77
C LEU A 203 -11.30 -10.90 7.29
N TYR A 204 -11.44 -12.23 7.10
CA TYR A 204 -12.73 -12.87 6.86
C TYR A 204 -13.71 -12.77 8.05
N ALA A 205 -13.22 -12.68 9.28
CA ALA A 205 -14.04 -12.51 10.49
C ALA A 205 -14.43 -11.03 10.69
N ILE A 206 -13.46 -10.11 10.56
CA ILE A 206 -13.66 -8.66 10.62
C ILE A 206 -14.72 -8.23 9.59
N THR A 207 -14.58 -8.66 8.33
CA THR A 207 -15.54 -8.29 7.26
C THR A 207 -16.92 -8.96 7.43
N ALA A 208 -16.98 -10.13 8.06
CA ALA A 208 -18.25 -10.80 8.39
C ALA A 208 -18.97 -10.21 9.60
N SER A 209 -18.27 -9.53 10.51
CA SER A 209 -18.85 -8.95 11.74
C SER A 209 -19.87 -7.83 11.49
N GLY A 210 -19.82 -7.19 10.32
CA GLY A 210 -20.62 -6.00 10.02
C GLY A 210 -20.20 -4.72 10.76
N MET A 211 -19.18 -4.78 11.61
CA MET A 211 -18.61 -3.63 12.33
C MET A 211 -17.86 -2.71 11.36
N LEU A 212 -17.72 -1.43 11.72
CA LEU A 212 -16.85 -0.51 11.00
C LEU A 212 -15.39 -0.92 11.26
N ALA A 213 -14.65 -1.26 10.21
CA ALA A 213 -13.24 -1.61 10.28
C ALA A 213 -12.41 -0.58 9.52
N ILE A 214 -11.51 0.08 10.25
CA ILE A 214 -10.64 1.15 9.77
C ILE A 214 -9.23 0.57 9.62
N PHE A 215 -8.52 0.93 8.56
CA PHE A 215 -7.17 0.44 8.30
C PHE A 215 -6.27 1.59 7.87
N ALA A 216 -5.10 1.66 8.48
CA ALA A 216 -4.05 2.60 8.12
C ALA A 216 -2.83 1.86 7.58
N CYS A 217 -2.31 2.25 6.41
CA CYS A 217 -1.14 1.62 5.78
C CYS A 217 0.11 2.48 5.98
N ALA A 218 1.30 1.89 5.79
CA ALA A 218 2.49 2.68 5.49
C ALA A 218 2.33 3.43 4.14
N ASN A 219 3.23 4.37 3.82
CA ASN A 219 3.28 5.00 2.49
C ASN A 219 3.78 4.06 1.39
N ASP A 220 4.05 2.79 1.70
CA ASP A 220 4.33 1.78 0.70
C ASP A 220 3.07 1.57 -0.13
N TYR A 221 3.14 1.95 -1.41
CA TYR A 221 2.02 1.82 -2.34
C TYR A 221 1.74 0.34 -2.63
N ALA A 222 2.70 -0.58 -2.43
CA ALA A 222 2.47 -2.01 -2.53
C ALA A 222 1.54 -2.50 -1.40
N ASP A 223 1.71 -2.00 -0.16
CA ASP A 223 0.80 -2.30 0.96
C ASP A 223 -0.62 -1.81 0.65
N MET A 224 -0.81 -0.52 0.34
CA MET A 224 -2.14 0.02 0.06
C MET A 224 -2.83 -0.70 -1.11
N ASN A 225 -2.10 -0.97 -2.20
CA ASN A 225 -2.65 -1.66 -3.37
C ASN A 225 -3.02 -3.11 -3.04
N GLY A 226 -2.14 -3.84 -2.36
CA GLY A 226 -2.36 -5.24 -1.98
C GLY A 226 -3.48 -5.40 -0.97
N GLU A 227 -3.51 -4.59 0.09
CA GLU A 227 -4.58 -4.62 1.09
C GLU A 227 -5.95 -4.29 0.48
N PHE A 228 -6.05 -3.24 -0.34
CA PHE A 228 -7.31 -2.86 -0.99
C PHE A 228 -7.75 -3.89 -2.05
N ALA A 229 -6.81 -4.51 -2.79
CA ALA A 229 -7.12 -5.58 -3.73
C ALA A 229 -7.65 -6.83 -2.99
N VAL A 230 -7.07 -7.20 -1.85
CA VAL A 230 -7.57 -8.27 -0.96
C VAL A 230 -8.99 -7.94 -0.48
N HIS A 231 -9.22 -6.72 0.03
CA HIS A 231 -10.54 -6.30 0.49
C HIS A 231 -11.61 -6.32 -0.60
N SER A 232 -11.30 -5.82 -1.80
CA SER A 232 -12.28 -5.69 -2.89
C SER A 232 -12.54 -6.99 -3.67
N ARG A 233 -11.49 -7.73 -4.03
CA ARG A 233 -11.55 -8.90 -4.95
C ARG A 233 -11.71 -10.25 -4.24
N ILE A 234 -11.21 -10.38 -3.02
CA ILE A 234 -11.19 -11.65 -2.27
C ILE A 234 -12.21 -11.64 -1.15
N LEU A 235 -12.10 -10.66 -0.24
CA LEU A 235 -13.00 -10.56 0.91
C LEU A 235 -14.40 -10.09 0.50
N GLY A 236 -14.53 -9.40 -0.65
CA GLY A 236 -15.78 -8.82 -1.12
C GLY A 236 -16.28 -7.67 -0.25
N SER A 237 -15.40 -7.02 0.51
CA SER A 237 -15.73 -6.00 1.50
C SER A 237 -16.52 -4.85 0.89
N ASN A 238 -17.46 -4.28 1.65
CA ASN A 238 -18.12 -3.03 1.27
C ASN A 238 -17.30 -1.85 1.82
N VAL A 239 -16.90 -0.94 0.94
CA VAL A 239 -16.04 0.20 1.29
C VAL A 239 -16.86 1.26 2.01
N ALA A 240 -16.45 1.62 3.23
CA ALA A 240 -16.99 2.75 3.97
C ALA A 240 -16.24 4.05 3.65
N TYR A 241 -14.92 3.95 3.40
CA TYR A 241 -14.04 5.04 2.96
C TYR A 241 -12.98 4.50 1.98
N LEU A 242 -12.97 4.99 0.73
CA LEU A 242 -11.91 4.70 -0.24
C LEU A 242 -10.54 5.22 0.24
N PRO A 243 -9.43 4.52 -0.10
CA PRO A 243 -8.08 4.92 0.29
C PRO A 243 -7.76 6.37 -0.07
N ARG A 244 -7.21 7.11 0.90
CA ARG A 244 -6.56 8.43 0.69
C ARG A 244 -5.43 8.64 1.69
N ASP A 245 -4.62 9.67 1.45
CA ASP A 245 -3.67 10.19 2.44
C ASP A 245 -4.34 10.41 3.79
N ASN A 246 -3.66 9.97 4.86
CA ASN A 246 -4.05 10.24 6.23
C ASN A 246 -3.40 11.55 6.69
N PRO A 247 -4.18 12.59 7.07
CA PRO A 247 -3.63 13.85 7.57
C PRO A 247 -3.01 13.74 8.98
N PHE A 248 -3.07 12.56 9.61
CA PHE A 248 -2.47 12.21 10.90
C PHE A 248 -1.41 11.10 10.79
N SER A 249 -0.65 11.04 9.69
CA SER A 249 0.44 10.08 9.52
C SER A 249 1.57 10.24 10.54
N ALA A 250 2.43 9.22 10.67
CA ALA A 250 3.73 9.41 11.32
C ALA A 250 4.57 10.51 10.63
N ALA A 251 5.55 11.06 11.35
CA ALA A 251 6.44 12.12 10.86
C ALA A 251 7.90 11.63 10.71
N SER A 252 8.29 10.58 11.42
CA SER A 252 9.52 9.83 11.16
C SER A 252 9.45 9.12 9.81
N HIS A 253 10.64 8.86 9.25
CA HIS A 253 10.83 8.12 8.01
C HIS A 253 11.91 7.04 8.23
N LEU A 254 11.58 5.77 7.99
CA LEU A 254 12.54 4.66 8.02
C LEU A 254 13.06 4.40 6.60
N HIS A 255 14.36 4.57 6.42
CA HIS A 255 15.05 4.20 5.18
C HIS A 255 15.55 2.76 5.26
N GLU A 256 15.54 2.05 4.13
CA GLU A 256 16.30 0.81 4.02
C GLU A 256 17.80 1.08 4.13
N ASP A 257 18.54 0.12 4.68
CA ASP A 257 20.00 0.22 4.84
C ASP A 257 20.71 0.47 3.49
N GLY A 258 21.55 1.50 3.47
CA GLY A 258 22.25 1.96 2.26
C GLY A 258 21.38 2.67 1.21
N LYS A 259 20.06 2.80 1.39
CA LYS A 259 19.12 3.34 0.38
C LYS A 259 18.46 4.68 0.75
N ARG A 260 19.10 5.48 1.62
CA ARG A 260 18.54 6.76 2.16
C ARG A 260 17.92 7.67 1.10
N ASP A 261 18.54 7.78 -0.08
CA ASP A 261 18.09 8.68 -1.14
C ASP A 261 17.03 8.07 -2.10
N SER A 262 16.54 6.85 -1.84
CA SER A 262 15.73 6.09 -2.81
C SER A 262 14.56 5.28 -2.24
N ALA A 263 14.59 4.87 -0.97
CA ALA A 263 13.51 4.17 -0.30
C ALA A 263 13.28 4.77 1.09
N TRP A 264 12.02 5.09 1.41
CA TRP A 264 11.61 5.59 2.72
C TRP A 264 10.18 5.13 3.04
N SER A 265 9.99 4.66 4.28
CA SER A 265 8.71 4.20 4.82
C SER A 265 8.23 5.08 5.98
N ARG A 266 6.92 5.33 6.04
CA ARG A 266 6.23 6.23 6.98
C ARG A 266 4.92 5.58 7.40
N ALA A 267 4.79 5.24 8.68
CA ALA A 267 3.61 4.59 9.23
C ALA A 267 2.34 5.47 9.14
N ASN A 268 1.18 4.84 9.10
CA ASN A 268 -0.15 5.47 9.08
C ASN A 268 -0.31 6.53 7.97
N SER A 269 0.31 6.35 6.80
CA SER A 269 0.31 7.33 5.70
C SER A 269 -0.95 7.33 4.87
N PHE A 270 -1.57 6.17 4.68
CA PHE A 270 -2.85 6.04 3.97
C PHE A 270 -3.91 5.52 4.94
N LEU A 271 -5.17 5.83 4.64
CA LEU A 271 -6.34 5.46 5.43
C LEU A 271 -7.46 4.98 4.51
N TYR A 272 -8.02 3.81 4.80
CA TYR A 272 -9.27 3.31 4.23
C TYR A 272 -10.18 2.72 5.32
N ALA A 273 -11.45 2.47 4.99
CA ALA A 273 -12.37 1.79 5.88
C ALA A 273 -13.35 0.92 5.12
N VAL A 274 -13.77 -0.19 5.74
CA VAL A 274 -14.77 -1.13 5.23
C VAL A 274 -15.82 -1.41 6.30
N GLN A 275 -17.04 -1.78 5.90
CA GLN A 275 -18.07 -2.22 6.84
C GLN A 275 -18.99 -3.27 6.19
N GLY A 276 -18.89 -4.52 6.66
CA GLY A 276 -19.62 -5.65 6.08
C GLY A 276 -19.06 -6.13 4.72
N VAL A 277 -19.79 -7.07 4.11
CA VAL A 277 -19.34 -7.87 2.95
C VAL A 277 -20.45 -8.09 1.92
N ASP A 278 -20.09 -8.00 0.64
CA ASP A 278 -20.88 -8.51 -0.48
C ASP A 278 -20.54 -9.99 -0.73
N LEU A 279 -21.48 -10.88 -0.39
CA LEU A 279 -21.35 -12.32 -0.55
C LEU A 279 -21.24 -12.77 -2.03
N LYS A 280 -21.62 -11.94 -3.01
CA LYS A 280 -21.42 -12.22 -4.43
C LYS A 280 -19.98 -11.96 -4.88
N ARG A 281 -19.32 -10.95 -4.32
CA ARG A 281 -17.89 -10.66 -4.55
C ARG A 281 -16.98 -11.56 -3.72
N ARG A 282 -17.38 -11.93 -2.50
CA ARG A 282 -16.57 -12.78 -1.60
C ARG A 282 -16.13 -14.07 -2.29
N ARG A 283 -14.86 -14.42 -2.10
CA ARG A 283 -14.24 -15.68 -2.49
C ARG A 283 -13.68 -16.35 -1.24
N HIS A 284 -13.47 -17.65 -1.30
CA HIS A 284 -12.90 -18.43 -0.20
C HIS A 284 -11.63 -19.13 -0.69
N LEU A 285 -10.49 -18.47 -0.52
CA LEU A 285 -9.18 -19.08 -0.73
C LEU A 285 -8.89 -20.14 0.32
N ARG A 286 -8.22 -21.22 -0.09
CA ARG A 286 -7.59 -22.17 0.84
C ARG A 286 -6.28 -21.57 1.36
N GLN A 287 -5.80 -22.04 2.50
CA GLN A 287 -4.52 -21.60 3.04
C GLN A 287 -3.38 -21.92 2.06
N GLN A 288 -2.51 -20.95 1.77
CA GLN A 288 -1.40 -21.05 0.80
C GLN A 288 -1.82 -21.28 -0.66
N ASP A 289 -3.08 -21.01 -1.03
CA ASP A 289 -3.59 -21.11 -2.40
C ASP A 289 -3.19 -19.88 -3.25
N VAL A 290 -1.90 -19.81 -3.59
CA VAL A 290 -1.30 -18.66 -4.30
C VAL A 290 -1.75 -18.59 -5.77
N SER A 291 -2.13 -19.72 -6.40
CA SER A 291 -2.66 -19.70 -7.78
C SER A 291 -3.99 -18.97 -7.84
N THR A 292 -4.99 -19.44 -7.08
CA THR A 292 -6.32 -18.79 -7.06
C THR A 292 -6.26 -17.38 -6.46
N LEU A 293 -5.30 -17.09 -5.58
CA LEU A 293 -5.02 -15.71 -5.14
C LEU A 293 -4.62 -14.81 -6.33
N LEU A 294 -3.61 -15.19 -7.11
CA LEU A 294 -3.14 -14.40 -8.25
C LEU A 294 -4.22 -14.30 -9.33
N GLU A 295 -4.90 -15.40 -9.65
CA GLU A 295 -6.02 -15.43 -10.61
C GLU A 295 -7.12 -14.42 -10.24
N LEU A 296 -7.48 -14.28 -8.96
CA LEU A 296 -8.46 -13.30 -8.49
C LEU A 296 -7.94 -11.85 -8.47
N LEU A 297 -6.63 -11.66 -8.26
CA LEU A 297 -5.97 -10.35 -8.28
C LEU A 297 -5.78 -9.82 -9.71
N GLU A 298 -5.56 -10.70 -10.67
CA GLU A 298 -5.42 -10.38 -12.10
C GLU A 298 -6.76 -10.35 -12.83
N ALA A 299 -7.80 -11.05 -12.35
CA ALA A 299 -9.12 -11.16 -12.98
C ALA A 299 -9.67 -9.80 -13.43
N ASP A 300 -9.90 -9.66 -14.73
CA ASP A 300 -10.53 -8.46 -15.29
C ASP A 300 -12.00 -8.44 -14.86
N SER A 301 -12.37 -7.36 -14.17
CA SER A 301 -13.67 -7.24 -13.52
C SER A 301 -14.11 -5.79 -13.51
N ASP A 302 -15.37 -5.56 -13.88
CA ASP A 302 -16.02 -4.25 -13.81
C ASP A 302 -16.40 -3.92 -12.36
N LEU A 303 -15.35 -3.84 -11.52
CA LEU A 303 -15.41 -3.50 -10.12
C LEU A 303 -15.72 -2.00 -9.98
N HIS A 304 -17.00 -1.70 -9.79
CA HIS A 304 -17.48 -0.42 -9.31
C HIS A 304 -17.70 -0.50 -7.79
N LEU A 305 -17.07 0.40 -7.04
CA LEU A 305 -17.26 0.57 -5.61
C LEU A 305 -17.60 2.04 -5.33
N VAL A 306 -18.48 2.28 -4.36
CA VAL A 306 -18.87 3.63 -3.93
C VAL A 306 -18.79 3.68 -2.41
N ASP A 307 -18.17 4.73 -1.86
CA ASP A 307 -18.07 4.90 -0.41
C ASP A 307 -19.14 5.84 0.16
N ARG A 308 -19.14 6.01 1.50
CA ARG A 308 -20.15 6.81 2.22
C ARG A 308 -20.14 8.31 1.87
N LEU A 309 -19.08 8.78 1.20
CA LEU A 309 -18.93 10.17 0.78
C LEU A 309 -19.31 10.36 -0.70
N GLY A 310 -19.94 9.35 -1.32
CA GLY A 310 -20.33 9.35 -2.73
C GLY A 310 -19.15 9.26 -3.68
N ARG A 311 -17.95 8.91 -3.19
CA ARG A 311 -16.75 8.82 -4.03
C ARG A 311 -16.77 7.48 -4.74
N HIS A 312 -16.66 7.52 -6.06
CA HIS A 312 -16.68 6.34 -6.93
C HIS A 312 -15.26 5.83 -7.18
N PHE A 313 -15.11 4.51 -7.17
CA PHE A 313 -13.95 3.77 -7.62
C PHE A 313 -14.38 2.89 -8.78
N PHE A 314 -13.66 2.99 -9.90
CA PHE A 314 -13.85 2.16 -11.09
C PHE A 314 -12.54 1.41 -11.38
N ARG A 315 -12.66 0.12 -11.72
CA ARG A 315 -11.71 -0.74 -12.46
C ARG A 315 -10.33 -0.11 -12.68
N GLY A 316 -9.46 -0.19 -11.66
CA GLY A 316 -8.08 0.28 -11.72
C GLY A 316 -7.75 1.55 -10.91
N THR A 317 -8.68 2.16 -10.18
CA THR A 317 -8.41 3.37 -9.35
C THR A 317 -7.65 3.11 -8.02
N VAL A 318 -6.74 2.12 -8.00
CA VAL A 318 -5.50 2.15 -7.19
C VAL A 318 -4.27 1.87 -8.07
N LEU A 319 -4.23 2.49 -9.25
CA LEU A 319 -3.12 2.45 -10.19
C LEU A 319 -2.79 3.91 -10.59
N SER A 320 -1.54 4.36 -10.62
CA SER A 320 -0.32 3.75 -10.07
C SER A 320 0.63 4.88 -9.66
N ARG A 321 1.81 5.02 -10.29
CA ARG A 321 2.37 6.37 -10.51
C ARG A 321 3.09 6.57 -11.84
N GLU A 322 3.67 5.56 -12.52
CA GLU A 322 5.06 5.08 -12.33
C GLU A 322 5.32 3.85 -11.45
N GLN A 323 4.59 3.64 -10.35
CA GLN A 323 4.94 2.56 -9.40
C GLN A 323 4.70 1.14 -9.96
N ALA A 324 3.65 0.93 -10.75
CA ALA A 324 3.44 -0.31 -11.49
C ALA A 324 4.40 -0.48 -12.69
N THR A 325 5.10 0.59 -13.11
CA THR A 325 6.04 0.53 -14.23
C THR A 325 7.33 -0.22 -13.86
N LYS A 326 7.68 -0.27 -12.56
CA LYS A 326 8.81 -1.06 -12.04
C LYS A 326 8.52 -2.57 -12.09
N PHE A 327 7.25 -2.97 -11.87
CA PHE A 327 6.74 -4.33 -12.04
C PHE A 327 6.97 -4.85 -13.48
N ASN A 328 6.89 -3.96 -14.47
CA ASN A 328 7.11 -4.26 -15.88
C ASN A 328 8.59 -4.51 -16.28
N LEU A 329 9.57 -4.11 -15.47
CA LEU A 329 10.99 -4.18 -15.87
C LEU A 329 11.66 -5.50 -15.44
N LEU A 330 11.45 -5.95 -14.20
CA LEU A 330 12.27 -7.01 -13.61
C LEU A 330 11.83 -8.43 -13.96
N GLN A 331 10.53 -8.72 -14.14
CA GLN A 331 10.12 -10.05 -14.60
C GLN A 331 10.39 -10.30 -16.10
N ARG A 332 10.75 -9.27 -16.88
CA ARG A 332 11.34 -9.47 -18.23
C ARG A 332 12.71 -10.14 -18.20
N LEU A 333 13.34 -10.29 -17.02
CA LEU A 333 14.58 -11.04 -16.83
C LEU A 333 14.33 -12.52 -16.45
N ASN A 334 13.06 -12.95 -16.28
CA ASN A 334 12.76 -14.35 -15.97
C ASN A 334 12.83 -15.25 -17.21
N VAL A 335 13.98 -15.93 -17.33
CA VAL A 335 14.11 -17.32 -17.81
C VAL A 335 13.78 -17.62 -19.29
N SER A 336 13.86 -16.64 -20.20
CA SER A 336 13.84 -16.88 -21.67
C SER A 336 14.55 -15.75 -22.43
N THR A 337 15.52 -15.98 -23.35
CA THR A 337 16.10 -17.24 -23.85
C THR A 337 17.55 -17.05 -24.37
N LYS A 338 18.32 -18.16 -24.39
CA LYS A 338 19.48 -18.47 -25.28
C LYS A 338 20.76 -17.60 -25.24
N ALA A 339 21.73 -18.14 -24.49
CA ALA A 339 23.15 -18.38 -24.89
C ALA A 339 24.12 -17.19 -25.17
N PRO A 340 25.44 -17.35 -24.90
CA PRO A 340 26.40 -16.24 -24.96
C PRO A 340 27.24 -16.16 -26.25
N THR A 341 27.50 -14.94 -26.70
CA THR A 341 28.67 -14.57 -27.53
C THR A 341 29.24 -13.22 -27.10
N ALA A 342 30.55 -13.03 -27.29
CA ALA A 342 31.33 -11.85 -26.92
C ALA A 342 32.65 -11.86 -27.73
N PRO A 343 33.48 -10.81 -27.66
CA PRO A 343 33.17 -9.37 -27.69
C PRO A 343 33.89 -8.66 -28.88
N VAL A 344 33.50 -7.42 -29.21
CA VAL A 344 34.24 -6.52 -30.12
C VAL A 344 34.29 -5.11 -29.49
N ALA A 345 35.34 -4.33 -29.75
CA ALA A 345 35.72 -3.19 -28.90
C ALA A 345 36.24 -1.94 -29.66
N THR A 346 36.24 -0.81 -28.92
CA THR A 346 37.13 0.37 -29.05
C THR A 346 36.79 1.46 -30.11
N ILE A 347 37.37 2.66 -29.88
CA ILE A 347 37.41 3.94 -30.67
C ILE A 347 36.40 4.98 -30.12
N LEU A 348 36.80 5.98 -29.29
CA LEU A 348 37.56 7.25 -29.54
C LEU A 348 36.72 8.27 -30.37
N GLU A 349 36.61 9.58 -30.10
CA GLU A 349 37.00 10.51 -28.99
C GLU A 349 35.97 11.70 -28.98
N SER A 350 36.02 12.90 -28.36
CA SER A 350 36.91 13.79 -27.54
C SER A 350 36.00 14.66 -26.61
N LEU A 351 36.35 15.55 -25.65
CA LEU A 351 37.50 16.43 -25.28
C LEU A 351 37.63 17.76 -26.08
N PRO A 352 38.09 18.92 -25.51
CA PRO A 352 38.51 19.24 -24.11
C PRO A 352 38.21 20.71 -23.57
N ILE A 353 38.79 21.06 -22.39
CA ILE A 353 39.09 22.42 -21.80
C ILE A 353 37.89 23.24 -21.22
N ALA A 354 37.92 23.99 -20.09
CA ALA A 354 38.95 24.40 -19.10
C ALA A 354 38.54 24.02 -17.64
N SER A 355 39.37 23.87 -16.58
CA SER A 355 40.80 24.13 -16.26
C SER A 355 41.19 25.43 -15.51
N THR A 356 41.12 25.41 -14.18
CA THR A 356 42.02 26.09 -13.20
C THR A 356 41.87 25.29 -11.87
N GLU A 357 42.88 24.66 -11.26
CA GLU A 357 44.05 25.20 -10.52
C GLU A 357 43.67 26.06 -9.28
N GLN A 358 44.29 25.96 -8.09
CA GLN A 358 45.59 25.37 -7.70
C GLN A 358 45.60 24.73 -6.29
N THR A 359 46.51 23.75 -6.17
CA THR A 359 47.33 23.22 -5.04
C THR A 359 47.54 24.11 -3.79
N THR A 360 47.91 23.63 -2.57
CA THR A 360 49.03 22.72 -2.21
C THR A 360 48.96 22.09 -0.79
N SER A 361 49.41 20.82 -0.64
CA SER A 361 50.47 20.25 0.27
C SER A 361 50.48 20.48 1.82
N ARG A 362 51.16 19.71 2.71
CA ARG A 362 52.13 18.57 2.59
C ARG A 362 52.37 17.84 3.95
N GLY A 363 52.87 16.59 3.94
CA GLY A 363 53.49 15.86 5.08
C GLY A 363 52.72 14.56 5.46
N LYS A 364 53.24 13.32 5.38
CA LYS A 364 54.47 12.64 5.92
C LYS A 364 54.44 12.48 7.45
N SER A 365 54.79 11.33 8.06
CA SER A 365 55.43 10.04 7.66
C SER A 365 54.81 8.84 8.45
N GLY A 366 55.16 7.55 8.33
CA GLY A 366 56.13 6.73 7.57
C GLY A 366 55.67 5.25 7.55
N GLU A 367 56.16 4.34 6.69
CA GLU A 367 57.33 3.44 6.88
C GLU A 367 57.20 2.39 8.03
N VAL A 368 57.50 1.07 7.88
CA VAL A 368 58.00 0.29 6.72
C VAL A 368 57.82 -1.26 6.86
N ASN A 369 57.98 -2.01 5.75
CA ASN A 369 58.31 -3.46 5.61
C ASN A 369 57.37 -4.64 6.03
N ARG A 370 56.67 -5.17 5.00
CA ARG A 370 56.76 -6.56 4.41
C ARG A 370 58.03 -7.40 4.76
N PRO A 371 58.11 -8.75 4.55
CA PRO A 371 57.59 -9.47 3.35
C PRO A 371 57.21 -11.00 3.46
N LYS A 372 56.87 -11.59 2.29
CA LYS A 372 56.89 -13.02 1.87
C LYS A 372 55.77 -14.00 2.30
N SER A 373 54.92 -14.31 1.32
CA SER A 373 54.31 -15.64 1.07
C SER A 373 55.32 -16.57 0.35
N PRO A 374 55.04 -17.89 0.12
CA PRO A 374 54.28 -18.29 -1.09
C PRO A 374 53.51 -19.65 -1.06
N GLN A 375 52.84 -19.94 -2.19
CA GLN A 375 52.57 -21.26 -2.81
C GLN A 375 51.42 -22.21 -2.37
N LYS A 376 50.66 -22.67 -3.39
CA LYS A 376 49.87 -23.91 -3.46
C LYS A 376 50.74 -25.11 -3.90
N PRO A 377 50.28 -26.36 -3.75
CA PRO A 377 49.98 -27.16 -4.95
C PRO A 377 48.59 -27.86 -4.93
N THR A 378 48.41 -28.97 -5.65
CA THR A 378 47.10 -29.42 -6.23
C THR A 378 46.94 -30.96 -6.32
N GLN A 379 45.69 -31.46 -6.47
CA GLN A 379 45.25 -32.86 -6.76
C GLN A 379 45.27 -33.83 -5.54
N LEU A 380 44.44 -34.88 -5.38
CA LEU A 380 43.97 -35.97 -6.29
C LEU A 380 42.54 -36.55 -5.97
N ARG A 381 42.15 -37.66 -6.64
CA ARG A 381 40.86 -38.43 -6.67
C ARG A 381 41.16 -39.92 -7.04
N PRO A 382 40.26 -40.95 -7.13
CA PRO A 382 38.96 -41.32 -6.51
C PRO A 382 39.19 -42.34 -5.35
N PRO A 383 38.59 -43.56 -5.15
CA PRO A 383 37.48 -44.35 -5.77
C PRO A 383 36.05 -43.85 -5.40
N ALA A 384 34.88 -44.44 -5.74
CA ALA A 384 34.41 -45.57 -6.61
C ALA A 384 34.04 -46.96 -6.01
N THR A 385 32.74 -47.31 -6.04
CA THR A 385 32.15 -48.68 -6.26
C THR A 385 30.62 -48.62 -6.52
N ALA A 386 30.06 -49.59 -7.26
CA ALA A 386 28.65 -49.75 -7.69
C ALA A 386 28.49 -51.13 -8.43
N PRO A 387 27.37 -51.48 -9.12
CA PRO A 387 25.94 -51.13 -8.97
C PRO A 387 25.16 -52.27 -8.25
N PRO A 388 24.47 -53.31 -8.84
CA PRO A 388 23.96 -53.63 -10.21
C PRO A 388 22.46 -54.08 -10.31
N SER A 389 21.98 -54.30 -11.56
CA SER A 389 20.98 -55.34 -11.98
C SER A 389 19.47 -55.16 -11.67
N LYS A 390 18.49 -55.40 -12.56
CA LYS A 390 18.44 -55.71 -14.04
C LYS A 390 17.02 -55.44 -14.63
N ALA A 391 16.90 -55.42 -15.97
CA ALA A 391 15.63 -55.40 -16.75
C ALA A 391 15.12 -56.84 -17.10
N PRO A 392 13.99 -57.03 -17.82
CA PRO A 392 13.84 -56.84 -19.30
C PRO A 392 12.67 -55.89 -19.69
N ILE A 393 12.54 -55.26 -20.87
CA ILE A 393 12.70 -55.59 -22.32
C ILE A 393 11.50 -56.32 -22.96
N HIS A 394 10.87 -55.68 -23.95
CA HIS A 394 10.42 -56.28 -25.24
C HIS A 394 10.16 -55.17 -26.29
N SER A 395 10.12 -55.52 -27.58
CA SER A 395 10.29 -54.57 -28.71
C SER A 395 9.74 -55.07 -30.07
N ALA A 396 9.25 -54.14 -30.90
CA ALA A 396 9.11 -54.13 -32.38
C ALA A 396 8.70 -52.68 -32.78
N GLU A 397 9.11 -51.98 -33.84
CA GLU A 397 9.68 -52.24 -35.18
C GLU A 397 8.68 -52.56 -36.32
N GLU A 398 8.48 -51.55 -37.20
CA GLU A 398 8.37 -51.52 -38.68
C GLU A 398 7.85 -50.11 -39.07
N ASP A 399 8.51 -49.27 -39.90
CA ASP A 399 8.80 -49.31 -41.36
C ASP A 399 7.56 -49.25 -42.27
N VAL A 400 7.51 -48.54 -43.42
CA VAL A 400 8.35 -47.45 -44.00
C VAL A 400 7.58 -46.76 -45.14
N MET A 401 7.85 -45.47 -45.48
CA MET A 401 7.91 -44.92 -46.87
C MET A 401 7.98 -43.38 -46.93
N ARG A 402 8.51 -42.86 -48.06
CA ARG A 402 8.54 -41.44 -48.47
C ARG A 402 7.59 -41.22 -49.65
N MET A 403 7.10 -39.99 -49.86
CA MET A 403 7.27 -39.30 -51.14
C MET A 403 7.07 -37.77 -51.05
N ASP A 404 7.28 -37.09 -52.18
CA ASP A 404 7.75 -35.70 -52.24
C ASP A 404 6.68 -34.60 -52.36
N ALA A 405 7.21 -33.37 -52.31
CA ALA A 405 6.52 -32.08 -52.29
C ALA A 405 5.50 -31.81 -53.42
N SER A 406 4.53 -30.97 -53.07
CA SER A 406 3.99 -29.94 -53.96
C SER A 406 3.92 -28.60 -53.20
N SER A 407 3.93 -27.48 -53.92
CA SER A 407 4.05 -26.14 -53.33
C SER A 407 2.98 -25.18 -53.89
N ASP A 408 2.00 -24.82 -53.07
CA ASP A 408 0.96 -23.85 -53.43
C ASP A 408 1.18 -22.47 -52.78
N PRO A 409 0.75 -21.37 -53.45
CA PRO A 409 1.09 -20.01 -53.03
C PRO A 409 0.24 -19.52 -51.85
N LYS A 410 0.92 -18.88 -50.89
CA LYS A 410 0.32 -18.29 -49.70
C LYS A 410 -0.53 -17.06 -50.07
N PRO A 411 -1.83 -16.99 -49.72
CA PRO A 411 -2.67 -15.82 -50.03
C PRO A 411 -2.16 -14.58 -49.29
N ALA A 412 -2.25 -13.42 -49.95
CA ALA A 412 -1.77 -12.16 -49.42
C ALA A 412 -2.58 -11.74 -48.17
N GLN A 413 -1.90 -11.61 -47.03
CA GLN A 413 -2.53 -11.08 -45.82
C GLN A 413 -2.84 -9.58 -46.01
N SER A 414 -4.12 -9.26 -46.19
CA SER A 414 -4.62 -7.90 -46.03
C SER A 414 -4.27 -7.43 -44.62
N LYS A 415 -3.45 -6.38 -44.50
CA LYS A 415 -3.20 -5.73 -43.22
C LYS A 415 -4.55 -5.19 -42.72
N GLN A 416 -5.09 -5.76 -41.65
CA GLN A 416 -6.13 -5.09 -40.88
C GLN A 416 -5.57 -3.75 -40.41
N PRO A 417 -6.38 -2.67 -40.37
CA PRO A 417 -5.96 -1.44 -39.70
C PRO A 417 -5.63 -1.75 -38.23
N PRO A 418 -4.70 -1.01 -37.60
CA PRO A 418 -4.46 -1.16 -36.17
C PRO A 418 -5.77 -0.91 -35.41
N SER A 419 -6.15 -1.85 -34.57
CA SER A 419 -7.31 -1.72 -33.69
C SER A 419 -7.05 -0.60 -32.68
N GLU A 420 -7.97 0.36 -32.59
CA GLU A 420 -7.90 1.44 -31.61
C GLU A 420 -7.97 0.86 -30.18
N VAL A 421 -7.13 1.40 -29.30
CA VAL A 421 -6.94 0.90 -27.93
C VAL A 421 -7.61 1.87 -26.95
N THR A 422 -8.27 1.37 -25.91
CA THR A 422 -8.76 2.23 -24.83
C THR A 422 -7.57 2.68 -23.95
N PRO A 423 -7.26 4.00 -23.90
CA PRO A 423 -6.21 4.51 -23.01
C PRO A 423 -6.63 4.38 -21.54
N SER A 424 -5.66 4.19 -20.64
CA SER A 424 -5.91 4.23 -19.20
C SER A 424 -6.13 5.68 -18.73
N TYR A 425 -6.96 5.85 -17.71
CA TYR A 425 -7.34 7.16 -17.20
C TYR A 425 -7.59 7.16 -15.69
N GLU A 426 -7.59 8.35 -15.10
CA GLU A 426 -7.87 8.66 -13.70
C GLU A 426 -8.94 9.77 -13.66
N ILE A 427 -9.87 9.71 -12.69
CA ILE A 427 -10.83 10.80 -12.41
C ILE A 427 -10.70 11.19 -10.94
N VAL A 428 -10.37 12.46 -10.68
CA VAL A 428 -10.24 13.03 -9.34
C VAL A 428 -11.26 14.15 -9.15
N SER A 429 -12.13 14.01 -8.14
CA SER A 429 -13.06 15.06 -7.69
C SER A 429 -12.63 15.64 -6.34
N ASP A 430 -12.89 16.92 -6.14
CA ASP A 430 -12.85 17.55 -4.81
C ASP A 430 -14.01 17.06 -3.92
N MET A 431 -13.94 17.35 -2.63
CA MET A 431 -14.94 16.89 -1.65
C MET A 431 -16.30 17.59 -1.78
N ALA A 432 -16.39 18.72 -2.46
CA ALA A 432 -17.65 19.45 -2.68
C ALA A 432 -18.25 19.21 -4.08
N ASN A 433 -17.64 18.35 -4.91
CA ASN A 433 -18.01 18.15 -6.32
C ASN A 433 -18.13 19.45 -7.12
N THR A 434 -17.23 20.41 -6.84
CA THR A 434 -17.11 21.68 -7.56
C THR A 434 -16.14 21.61 -8.74
N LYS A 435 -15.20 20.66 -8.70
CA LYS A 435 -14.10 20.53 -9.65
C LYS A 435 -13.69 19.07 -9.87
N MET A 436 -13.67 18.67 -11.13
CA MET A 436 -13.18 17.37 -11.60
C MET A 436 -11.88 17.56 -12.39
N SER A 437 -10.97 16.60 -12.27
CA SER A 437 -9.76 16.51 -13.08
C SER A 437 -9.66 15.10 -13.64
N ILE A 438 -9.60 14.98 -14.96
CA ILE A 438 -9.50 13.71 -15.67
C ILE A 438 -8.10 13.64 -16.31
N SER A 439 -7.31 12.63 -15.94
CA SER A 439 -5.99 12.39 -16.54
C SER A 439 -6.08 11.19 -17.48
N ILE A 440 -5.69 11.32 -18.75
CA ILE A 440 -5.73 10.25 -19.76
C ILE A 440 -4.30 9.97 -20.23
N HIS A 441 -3.83 8.74 -20.04
CA HIS A 441 -2.46 8.32 -20.36
C HIS A 441 -2.37 7.79 -21.79
N THR A 442 -1.45 8.35 -22.57
CA THR A 442 -1.36 8.20 -24.03
C THR A 442 0.10 8.03 -24.47
N PRO A 443 0.77 6.93 -24.05
CA PRO A 443 2.22 6.73 -24.22
C PRO A 443 2.71 6.84 -25.68
N GLU A 444 1.88 6.49 -26.67
CA GLU A 444 2.25 6.59 -28.08
C GLU A 444 1.92 7.95 -28.74
N LEU A 445 1.31 8.88 -28.00
CA LEU A 445 0.86 10.16 -28.55
C LEU A 445 2.03 11.16 -28.67
N VAL A 446 2.56 11.28 -29.88
CA VAL A 446 3.67 12.21 -30.19
C VAL A 446 3.17 13.66 -30.37
N SER A 447 1.90 13.83 -30.75
CA SER A 447 1.29 15.12 -31.09
C SER A 447 -0.21 15.12 -30.79
N VAL A 448 -0.76 16.25 -30.37
CA VAL A 448 -2.21 16.47 -30.17
C VAL A 448 -2.91 16.99 -31.43
N LYS A 449 -2.22 17.08 -32.56
CA LYS A 449 -2.78 17.66 -33.80
C LYS A 449 -4.01 16.90 -34.30
N ASP A 450 -3.97 15.57 -34.17
CA ASP A 450 -4.97 14.64 -34.69
C ASP A 450 -5.83 14.07 -33.54
N MET A 451 -5.95 14.84 -32.45
CA MET A 451 -6.70 14.50 -31.24
C MET A 451 -8.10 15.11 -31.29
N ILE A 452 -9.11 14.27 -31.09
CA ILE A 452 -10.50 14.67 -30.88
C ILE A 452 -10.76 14.59 -29.38
N LEU A 453 -11.30 15.67 -28.80
CA LEU A 453 -11.78 15.70 -27.42
C LEU A 453 -13.11 16.45 -27.40
N GLU A 454 -14.17 15.75 -27.05
CA GLU A 454 -15.51 16.30 -26.89
C GLU A 454 -15.96 16.14 -25.44
N VAL A 455 -16.50 17.21 -24.86
CA VAL A 455 -17.03 17.21 -23.50
C VAL A 455 -18.44 17.76 -23.55
N SER A 456 -19.40 16.93 -23.15
CA SER A 456 -20.78 17.31 -22.88
C SER A 456 -20.98 17.51 -21.37
N SER A 457 -22.18 17.89 -20.94
CA SER A 457 -22.48 18.01 -19.51
C SER A 457 -22.40 16.67 -18.75
N ILE A 458 -22.56 15.51 -19.41
CA ILE A 458 -22.61 14.20 -18.74
C ILE A 458 -21.61 13.16 -19.26
N ALA A 459 -20.88 13.46 -20.34
CA ALA A 459 -19.96 12.52 -20.96
C ALA A 459 -18.75 13.21 -21.60
N LEU A 460 -17.60 12.52 -21.58
CA LEU A 460 -16.36 12.92 -22.27
C LEU A 460 -15.99 11.83 -23.29
N MET A 461 -15.75 12.23 -24.53
CA MET A 461 -15.16 11.39 -25.58
C MET A 461 -13.75 11.89 -25.90
N PHE A 462 -12.78 10.98 -25.95
CA PHE A 462 -11.41 11.24 -26.39
C PHE A 462 -11.02 10.22 -27.46
N ALA A 463 -10.59 10.68 -28.62
CA ALA A 463 -10.15 9.81 -29.71
C ALA A 463 -8.89 10.34 -30.41
N VAL A 464 -8.07 9.41 -30.89
CA VAL A 464 -6.93 9.65 -31.78
C VAL A 464 -6.99 8.59 -32.87
N PRO A 465 -7.43 8.91 -34.10
CA PRO A 465 -7.77 7.92 -35.11
C PRO A 465 -6.66 6.90 -35.40
N GLY A 466 -7.01 5.62 -35.41
CA GLY A 466 -6.10 4.50 -35.57
C GLY A 466 -5.16 4.24 -34.39
N ARG A 467 -5.41 4.84 -33.22
CA ARG A 467 -4.61 4.63 -31.99
C ARG A 467 -5.46 4.50 -30.72
N TYR A 468 -6.28 5.49 -30.40
CA TYR A 468 -6.96 5.58 -29.11
C TYR A 468 -8.45 5.91 -29.26
N HIS A 469 -9.29 5.24 -28.46
CA HIS A 469 -10.71 5.58 -28.30
C HIS A 469 -11.15 5.39 -26.84
N LEU A 470 -11.71 6.44 -26.24
CA LEU A 470 -12.25 6.47 -24.89
C LEU A 470 -13.58 7.22 -24.86
N GLU A 471 -14.58 6.62 -24.23
CA GLU A 471 -15.85 7.28 -23.91
C GLU A 471 -16.11 7.09 -22.41
N LEU A 472 -16.41 8.18 -21.70
CA LEU A 472 -16.65 8.21 -20.26
C LEU A 472 -18.01 8.84 -19.99
N GLN A 473 -18.83 8.18 -19.16
CA GLN A 473 -19.92 8.85 -18.45
C GLN A 473 -19.33 9.53 -17.19
N LEU A 474 -19.67 10.80 -16.98
CA LEU A 474 -19.13 11.62 -15.91
C LEU A 474 -19.93 11.39 -14.61
N PRO A 475 -19.26 11.27 -13.43
CA PRO A 475 -19.96 11.00 -12.16
C PRO A 475 -21.01 12.04 -11.74
N TRP A 476 -20.88 13.28 -12.22
CA TRP A 476 -21.82 14.37 -11.98
C TRP A 476 -21.83 15.35 -13.17
N PRO A 477 -22.91 16.11 -13.39
CA PRO A 477 -22.99 17.03 -14.52
C PRO A 477 -21.95 18.15 -14.44
N VAL A 478 -21.23 18.42 -15.52
CA VAL A 478 -20.17 19.44 -15.60
C VAL A 478 -20.58 20.67 -16.41
N ASP A 479 -19.97 21.81 -16.12
CA ASP A 479 -19.80 22.89 -17.09
C ASP A 479 -18.69 22.50 -18.08
N ASN A 480 -19.03 22.43 -19.36
CA ASN A 480 -18.07 22.19 -20.43
C ASN A 480 -17.49 23.49 -21.03
N SER A 481 -18.05 24.66 -20.75
CA SER A 481 -17.57 25.94 -21.30
C SER A 481 -16.20 26.36 -20.75
N SER A 482 -15.88 25.98 -19.51
CA SER A 482 -14.57 26.21 -18.87
C SER A 482 -13.51 25.12 -19.14
N THR A 483 -13.80 24.14 -20.01
CA THR A 483 -12.92 22.99 -20.27
C THR A 483 -11.57 23.43 -20.84
N ASN A 484 -10.48 23.18 -20.10
CA ASN A 484 -9.11 23.55 -20.48
C ASN A 484 -8.19 22.32 -20.51
N PRO A 485 -8.08 21.62 -21.66
CA PRO A 485 -7.26 20.43 -21.81
C PRO A 485 -5.76 20.75 -21.94
N LYS A 486 -4.92 20.06 -21.17
CA LYS A 486 -3.47 20.28 -21.11
C LYS A 486 -2.71 18.99 -21.36
N TYR A 487 -1.96 18.93 -22.46
CA TYR A 487 -1.14 17.76 -22.79
C TYR A 487 0.32 17.92 -22.35
N SER A 488 0.80 17.00 -21.51
CA SER A 488 2.20 16.92 -21.11
C SER A 488 2.95 15.92 -21.98
N LYS A 489 3.73 16.42 -22.96
CA LYS A 489 4.65 15.61 -23.77
C LYS A 489 5.66 14.81 -22.96
N ARG A 490 6.05 15.30 -21.76
CA ARG A 490 7.02 14.61 -20.89
C ARG A 490 6.39 13.45 -20.11
N ALA A 491 5.12 13.57 -19.73
CA ALA A 491 4.40 12.56 -18.96
C ALA A 491 3.43 11.73 -19.83
N HIS A 492 3.42 11.94 -21.15
CA HIS A 492 2.49 11.34 -22.11
C HIS A 492 1.04 11.30 -21.61
N THR A 493 0.58 12.41 -21.02
CA THR A 493 -0.70 12.47 -20.31
C THR A 493 -1.46 13.74 -20.68
N LEU A 494 -2.74 13.59 -21.00
CA LEU A 494 -3.70 14.66 -21.22
C LEU A 494 -4.50 14.88 -19.93
N THR A 495 -4.43 16.08 -19.34
CA THR A 495 -5.26 16.44 -18.18
C THR A 495 -6.37 17.38 -18.62
N VAL A 496 -7.61 17.00 -18.35
CA VAL A 496 -8.82 17.80 -18.61
C VAL A 496 -9.38 18.25 -17.26
N SER A 497 -9.41 19.56 -17.02
CA SER A 497 -10.08 20.14 -15.84
C SER A 497 -11.49 20.59 -16.21
N LEU A 498 -12.47 20.19 -15.38
CA LEU A 498 -13.89 20.48 -15.52
C LEU A 498 -14.42 21.07 -14.20
N LEU A 499 -15.47 21.89 -14.28
CA LEU A 499 -16.12 22.50 -13.12
C LEU A 499 -17.57 22.01 -13.01
N ALA A 500 -18.17 22.14 -11.84
CA ALA A 500 -19.63 22.04 -11.72
C ALA A 500 -20.32 23.22 -12.44
N PRO A 501 -21.53 23.02 -12.99
CA PRO A 501 -22.39 24.11 -13.41
C PRO A 501 -22.59 25.08 -12.25
N THR A 502 -22.25 26.35 -12.44
CA THR A 502 -22.60 27.41 -11.50
C THR A 502 -24.11 27.54 -11.44
N ALA A 503 -24.67 27.42 -10.23
CA ALA A 503 -26.09 27.60 -9.94
C ALA A 503 -26.54 29.06 -10.04
#